data_AF-A0A3D0N2G3-F1
#
_entry.id   AF-A0A3D0N2G3-F1
#
_cell.length_a   1.000
_cell.length_b   1.000
_cell.length_c   1.000
_cell.angle_alpha   90.00
_cell.angle_beta   90.00
_cell.angle_gamma   90.00
#
_symmetry.space_group_name_H-M   'P 1'
#
loop_
_entity.id
_entity.type
_entity.pdbx_description
1 polymer ?
#
loop_
_entity_poly.entity_id
_entity_poly.type
_entity_poly.pdbx_seq_one_letter_code
_entity_poly.pdbx_strand_id
1 'polypeptide(L)'
;MEGDWALVYYGAPGGALMSVLTRNVDDIPRHAQAPAEGVPGPELYDLKHDPQQKYNVYEENLDIAVKLHADHVHFMEALGMEERYLDQRRQLQPDTILGGLFDQHLG
;
A
#
# COMPACT_ATOMS: atom_id res chain seq x y z
N MET A 1 4.14 -10.70 -17.36
CA MET A 1 4.47 -10.52 -15.93
C MET A 1 3.25 -9.85 -15.27
N GLU A 2 2.05 -10.41 -15.53
CA GLU A 2 0.78 -9.85 -15.07
C GLU A 2 0.17 -10.87 -14.11
N GLY A 3 -0.21 -10.43 -12.91
CA GLY A 3 -1.01 -11.22 -11.95
C GLY A 3 -0.27 -12.28 -11.13
N ASP A 4 1.06 -12.38 -11.21
CA ASP A 4 1.82 -13.39 -10.45
C ASP A 4 2.02 -13.00 -8.97
N TRP A 5 1.82 -11.73 -8.60
CA TRP A 5 2.08 -11.22 -7.27
C TRP A 5 0.92 -10.37 -6.74
N ALA A 6 0.65 -10.50 -5.44
CA ALA A 6 -0.29 -9.63 -4.73
C ALA A 6 0.41 -8.98 -3.54
N LEU A 7 0.47 -7.64 -3.56
CA LEU A 7 0.88 -6.82 -2.42
C LEU A 7 -0.38 -6.35 -1.68
N VAL A 8 -0.47 -6.68 -0.40
CA VAL A 8 -1.58 -6.29 0.50
C VAL A 8 -1.00 -5.44 1.62
N TYR A 9 -1.52 -4.24 1.83
CA TYR A 9 -1.01 -3.36 2.87
C TYR A 9 -2.06 -2.37 3.34
N TYR A 10 -1.88 -1.92 4.57
CA TYR A 10 -2.72 -0.89 5.14
C TYR A 10 -2.32 0.48 4.60
N GLY A 11 -3.28 1.25 4.09
CA GLY A 11 -3.03 2.59 3.57
C GLY A 11 -2.60 3.55 4.68
N ALA A 12 -1.53 4.32 4.42
CA ALA A 12 -0.93 5.33 5.29
C ALA A 12 -0.28 4.79 6.58
N PRO A 13 1.06 4.55 6.57
CA PRO A 13 1.80 4.30 7.81
C PRO A 13 1.84 5.53 8.74
N GLY A 14 1.47 6.72 8.25
CA GLY A 14 1.52 8.00 8.95
C GLY A 14 0.14 8.63 9.24
N GLY A 15 -0.70 7.96 10.03
CA GLY A 15 -1.66 8.59 10.97
C GLY A 15 -2.86 9.42 10.45
N ALA A 16 -2.87 9.98 9.24
CA ALA A 16 -3.93 10.90 8.81
C ALA A 16 -5.22 10.17 8.41
N LEU A 17 -5.12 9.05 7.68
CA LEU A 17 -6.28 8.29 7.18
C LEU A 17 -7.19 7.78 8.32
N MET A 18 -6.61 7.43 9.47
CA MET A 18 -7.34 6.89 10.63
C MET A 18 -8.05 7.96 11.46
N SER A 19 -7.70 9.24 11.28
CA SER A 19 -8.36 10.38 11.94
C SER A 19 -9.59 10.89 11.18
N VAL A 20 -9.75 10.47 9.92
CA VAL A 20 -10.87 10.87 9.09
C VAL A 20 -12.05 9.94 9.38
N LEU A 21 -13.08 10.50 10.01
CA LEU A 21 -14.41 9.91 10.06
C LEU A 21 -14.84 9.52 8.63
N THR A 22 -14.85 8.23 8.32
CA THR A 22 -15.45 7.74 7.08
C THR A 22 -16.97 7.81 7.25
N ARG A 23 -17.62 8.80 6.63
CA ARG A 23 -19.06 8.71 6.34
C ARG A 23 -19.23 7.64 5.27
N ASN A 24 -19.72 6.47 5.65
CA ASN A 24 -20.20 5.49 4.67
C ASN A 24 -21.59 5.89 4.16
N VAL A 25 -21.98 5.25 3.06
CA VAL A 25 -23.11 5.55 2.17
C VAL A 25 -24.49 5.55 2.86
N ASP A 26 -24.60 5.00 4.09
CA ASP A 26 -25.82 4.87 4.88
C ASP A 26 -26.02 5.96 5.95
N ASP A 27 -25.16 6.98 5.97
CA ASP A 27 -25.25 8.17 6.86
C ASP A 27 -25.15 7.85 8.37
N ILE A 28 -24.73 6.63 8.74
CA ILE A 28 -24.45 6.24 10.12
C ILE A 28 -22.97 6.52 10.43
N PRO A 29 -22.64 7.53 11.26
CA PRO A 29 -21.26 7.77 11.67
C PRO A 29 -20.76 6.62 12.54
N ARG A 30 -19.74 5.91 12.06
CA ARG A 30 -18.94 4.97 12.87
C ARG A 30 -17.49 5.44 12.86
N HIS A 31 -16.85 5.41 14.02
CA HIS A 31 -15.42 5.68 14.11
C HIS A 31 -14.65 4.58 13.39
N ALA A 32 -13.70 4.96 12.53
CA ALA A 32 -12.70 4.03 12.03
C ALA A 32 -11.94 3.49 13.25
N GLN A 33 -12.12 2.21 13.55
CA GLN A 33 -11.31 1.55 14.56
C GLN A 33 -10.00 1.16 13.91
N ALA A 34 -8.92 1.85 14.28
CA ALA A 34 -7.60 1.27 14.13
C ALA A 34 -7.51 0.02 15.00
N PRO A 35 -6.89 -1.08 14.55
CA PRO A 35 -6.66 -2.24 15.39
C PRO A 35 -5.87 -1.82 16.64
N ALA A 36 -6.33 -2.24 17.82
CA ALA A 36 -5.72 -1.85 19.10
C ALA A 36 -4.26 -2.31 19.26
N GLU A 37 -3.86 -3.34 18.50
CA GLU A 37 -2.53 -3.96 18.54
C GLU A 37 -1.54 -3.35 17.53
N GLY A 38 -1.95 -2.27 16.86
CA GLY A 38 -1.18 -1.63 15.79
C GLY A 38 -1.66 -2.04 14.41
N VAL A 39 -1.20 -1.29 13.41
CA VAL A 39 -1.52 -1.56 12.02
C VAL A 39 -0.62 -2.72 11.54
N PRO A 40 -1.17 -3.82 11.00
CA PRO A 40 -0.36 -4.89 10.45
C PRO A 40 0.51 -4.37 9.31
N GLY A 41 1.74 -4.87 9.23
CA GLY A 41 2.67 -4.53 8.16
C GLY A 41 2.17 -5.01 6.78
N PRO A 42 2.82 -4.58 5.70
CA PRO A 42 2.54 -5.12 4.37
C PRO A 42 2.77 -6.63 4.29
N GLU A 43 2.03 -7.26 3.40
CA GLU A 43 2.11 -8.69 3.08
C GLU A 43 2.27 -8.83 1.56
N LEU A 44 3.08 -9.81 1.14
CA LEU A 44 3.30 -10.09 -0.28
C LEU A 44 3.08 -11.58 -0.53
N TYR A 45 2.38 -11.89 -1.61
CA TYR A 45 2.04 -13.26 -1.99
C TYR A 45 2.44 -13.55 -3.43
N ASP A 46 3.11 -14.69 -3.64
CA ASP A 46 3.37 -15.26 -4.96
C ASP A 46 2.14 -16.07 -5.40
N LEU A 47 1.26 -15.46 -6.19
CA LEU A 47 0.00 -16.08 -6.62
C LEU A 47 0.20 -17.26 -7.57
N LYS A 48 1.37 -17.38 -8.20
CA LYS A 48 1.69 -18.49 -9.09
C LYS A 48 1.93 -19.77 -8.30
N HIS A 49 2.61 -19.68 -7.15
CA HIS A 49 2.93 -20.83 -6.30
C HIS A 49 1.99 -20.96 -5.08
N ASP A 50 1.34 -19.88 -4.68
CA ASP A 50 0.40 -19.78 -3.57
C ASP A 50 -0.84 -18.93 -3.93
N PRO A 51 -1.72 -19.44 -4.81
CA PRO A 51 -2.93 -18.72 -5.22
C PRO A 51 -3.93 -18.50 -4.08
N GLN A 52 -3.76 -19.20 -2.94
CA GLN A 52 -4.61 -19.06 -1.76
C GLN A 52 -4.06 -18.02 -0.77
N GLN A 53 -2.92 -17.38 -1.05
CA GLN A 53 -2.33 -16.33 -0.21
C GLN A 53 -2.17 -16.78 1.25
N LYS A 54 -1.59 -17.97 1.45
CA LYS A 54 -1.33 -18.57 2.76
C LYS A 54 0.03 -18.21 3.33
N TYR A 55 1.00 -17.91 2.48
CA TYR A 55 2.39 -17.67 2.84
C TYR A 55 2.79 -16.25 2.48
N ASN A 56 2.85 -15.39 3.50
CA ASN A 56 3.41 -14.06 3.36
C ASN A 56 4.92 -14.17 3.15
N VAL A 57 5.41 -13.68 2.01
CA VAL A 57 6.83 -13.70 1.59
C VAL A 57 7.41 -12.29 1.43
N TYR A 58 6.84 -11.32 2.16
CA TYR A 58 7.20 -9.91 2.08
C TYR A 58 8.68 -9.65 2.42
N GLU A 59 9.17 -10.18 3.55
CA GLU A 59 10.54 -9.95 4.02
C GLU A 59 11.59 -10.52 3.05
N GLU A 60 11.28 -11.61 2.37
CA GLU A 60 12.16 -12.28 1.41
C GLU A 60 12.19 -11.59 0.04
N ASN A 61 11.19 -10.77 -0.29
CA ASN A 61 10.97 -10.21 -1.62
C ASN A 61 10.60 -8.71 -1.56
N LEU A 62 11.32 -7.96 -0.72
CA LEU A 62 11.10 -6.52 -0.52
C LEU A 62 11.19 -5.71 -1.82
N ASP A 63 12.09 -6.09 -2.73
CA ASP A 63 12.26 -5.45 -4.04
C ASP A 63 10.99 -5.53 -4.89
N ILE A 64 10.34 -6.69 -4.89
CA ILE A 64 9.05 -6.90 -5.59
C ILE A 64 7.95 -6.07 -4.94
N ALA A 65 7.88 -6.04 -3.61
CA ALA A 65 6.89 -5.24 -2.89
C ALA A 65 7.06 -3.73 -3.18
N VAL A 66 8.30 -3.23 -3.15
CA VAL A 66 8.62 -1.83 -3.47
C VAL A 66 8.23 -1.50 -4.90
N LYS A 67 8.55 -2.39 -5.85
CA LYS A 67 8.19 -2.19 -7.26
C LYS A 67 6.67 -2.12 -7.46
N LEU A 68 5.92 -3.09 -6.92
CA LEU A 68 4.46 -3.12 -7.03
C LEU A 68 3.82 -1.87 -6.41
N HIS A 69 4.35 -1.40 -5.28
CA HIS A 69 3.90 -0.18 -4.65
C HIS A 69 4.18 1.06 -5.51
N ALA A 70 5.39 1.16 -6.08
CA ALA A 70 5.74 2.25 -6.99
C ALA A 70 4.84 2.28 -8.24
N ASP A 71 4.60 1.12 -8.86
CA ASP A 71 3.71 0.96 -10.00
C ASP A 71 2.28 1.42 -9.65
N HIS A 72 1.79 1.06 -8.47
CA HIS A 72 0.48 1.49 -7.96
C HIS A 72 0.39 3.01 -7.76
N VAL A 73 1.41 3.62 -7.13
CA VAL A 73 1.47 5.08 -6.91
C VAL A 73 1.51 5.82 -8.24
N HIS A 74 2.34 5.37 -9.17
CA HIS A 74 2.43 5.95 -10.51
C HIS A 74 1.10 5.86 -11.25
N PHE A 75 0.41 4.72 -11.15
CA PHE A 75 -0.92 4.56 -11.73
C PHE A 75 -1.93 5.57 -11.17
N MET A 76 -1.98 5.76 -9.85
CA MET A 76 -2.88 6.75 -9.24
C MET A 76 -2.54 8.18 -9.64
N GLU A 77 -1.25 8.51 -9.74
CA GLU A 77 -0.76 9.81 -10.22
C GLU A 77 -1.15 10.05 -11.68
N ALA A 78 -1.00 9.04 -12.54
CA ALA A 78 -1.41 9.10 -13.95
C ALA A 78 -2.93 9.27 -14.13
N LEU A 79 -3.74 8.77 -13.18
CA LEU A 79 -5.18 9.02 -13.14
C LEU A 79 -5.56 10.44 -12.66
N GLY A 80 -4.58 11.25 -12.26
CA GLY A 80 -4.80 12.60 -11.77
C GLY A 80 -5.28 12.67 -10.32
N MET A 81 -4.96 11.68 -9.49
CA MET A 81 -5.26 11.73 -8.06
C MET A 81 -4.58 12.94 -7.42
N GLU A 82 -5.32 13.70 -6.60
CA GLU A 82 -4.77 14.87 -5.92
C GLU A 82 -3.70 14.48 -4.88
N GLU A 83 -2.65 15.30 -4.74
CA GLU A 83 -1.52 14.99 -3.86
C GLU A 83 -1.92 14.78 -2.39
N ARG A 84 -2.96 15.47 -1.90
CA ARG A 84 -3.49 15.26 -0.53
C ARG A 84 -4.02 13.84 -0.22
N TYR A 85 -4.19 13.03 -1.26
CA TYR A 85 -4.55 11.61 -1.16
C TYR A 85 -3.38 10.70 -1.54
N LEU A 86 -2.48 11.16 -2.41
CA LEU A 86 -1.27 10.44 -2.80
C LEU A 86 -0.18 10.48 -1.74
N ASP A 87 -0.06 11.57 -0.97
CA ASP A 87 0.95 11.79 0.06
C ASP A 87 1.03 10.62 1.05
N GLN A 88 -0.12 10.12 1.47
CA GLN A 88 -0.34 8.96 2.33
C GLN A 88 0.14 7.64 1.73
N ARG A 89 0.43 7.62 0.42
CA ARG A 89 0.82 6.45 -0.36
C ARG A 89 2.19 6.61 -1.00
N ARG A 90 2.93 7.71 -0.77
CA ARG A 90 4.31 7.88 -1.27
C ARG A 90 5.33 7.00 -0.53
N GLN A 91 4.91 6.32 0.54
CA GLN A 91 5.72 5.43 1.36
C GLN A 91 5.01 4.09 1.57
N LEU A 92 5.76 2.99 1.42
CA LEU A 92 5.27 1.63 1.72
C LEU A 92 5.31 1.33 3.22
N GLN A 93 6.34 1.82 3.89
CA GLN A 93 6.57 1.80 5.34
C GLN A 93 7.22 3.13 5.77
N PRO A 94 7.20 3.51 7.06
CA PRO A 94 7.77 4.78 7.54
C PRO A 94 9.21 5.04 7.07
N ASP A 95 10.02 3.98 6.92
CA ASP A 95 11.43 4.07 6.54
C ASP A 95 11.68 3.79 5.05
N THR A 96 10.64 3.54 4.25
CA THR A 96 10.75 3.27 2.81
C THR A 96 10.42 4.52 2.00
N ILE A 97 11.45 5.21 1.53
CA ILE A 97 11.31 6.39 0.66
C ILE A 97 11.39 5.94 -0.81
N LEU A 98 10.28 6.05 -1.54
CA LEU A 98 10.26 5.76 -2.98
C LEU A 98 11.06 6.76 -3.82
N GLY A 99 11.33 7.95 -3.29
CA GLY A 99 12.02 9.05 -3.97
C GLY A 99 13.38 8.70 -4.59
N GLY A 100 14.10 7.70 -4.07
CA GLY A 100 15.38 7.25 -4.63
C GLY A 100 15.29 6.09 -5.64
N LEU A 101 14.13 5.41 -5.72
CA LEU A 101 13.88 4.31 -6.64
C LEU A 101 13.26 4.77 -7.96
N PHE A 102 12.49 5.87 -7.94
CA PHE A 102 11.89 6.43 -9.15
C PHE A 102 12.93 6.88 -10.20
N ASP A 103 14.12 7.31 -9.76
CA ASP A 103 15.21 7.72 -10.66
C ASP A 103 15.95 6.54 -11.31
N GLN A 104 15.84 5.32 -10.78
CA GLN A 104 16.64 4.17 -11.22
C GLN A 104 15.90 3.23 -12.18
N HIS A 105 14.61 3.42 -12.41
CA HIS A 105 13.79 2.54 -13.27
C HIS A 105 13.21 3.26 -14.50
N LEU A 106 13.70 4.47 -14.80
CA LEU A 106 13.46 5.20 -16.06
C LEU A 106 14.67 5.17 -17.01
N GLY A 107 15.56 4.19 -16.85
CA GLY A 107 16.67 3.91 -17.77
C GLY A 107 16.36 2.77 -18.73
#